data_AF-A0A7S4RNG5-F1
#
_entry.id   AF-A0A7S4RNG5-F1
#
_cell.length_a   1.000
_cell.length_b   1.000
_cell.length_c   1.000
_cell.angle_alpha   90.00
_cell.angle_beta   90.00
_cell.angle_gamma   90.00
#
_symmetry.space_group_name_H-M   'P 1'
#
loop_
_entity.id
_entity.type
_entity.pdbx_description
1 polymer ?
#
loop_
_entity_poly.entity_id
_entity_poly.type
_entity_poly.pdbx_seq_one_letter_code
_entity_poly.pdbx_strand_id
1 'polypeptide(L)'
;SSLHTRITKQERIQSVLYGPITSPVVLILHGINNDASFGYIRSLMRACTDRGWIAAGMNFRGMGGMKLHTPRGYNGAYTGDLRCIVHKITSRMKNNTSNNSHHNESSLPPTPLFLVGNSLGANIMAKYLGEEGMSNTLPINVAGGITLGNPLHIHSGNLRFPWNILLGLGVKKTIIQHLHSFLPTLKKDLSFRKNMLKVIFTTNKIGDLDNLMSPGFIRNETYYPYATRIGYKDGGEEYWNDASSYHHVPHITVPFLKITAQDDFLVYHSSLSRLSRSLENPNVMVVKTKCGGHLGWQESPPPCRSNKKQTKKEGGGREEKDEDEGSFVASWSDAATTDFIDAVIRVREMQWKDELMKKKANMEKDEEAKKETKTELIPSALNDDTHAEVLDDNKDSLHKRFKKAVVEAATVDASK
;
A
#
# COMPACT_ATOMS: atom_id res chain seq x y z
N SER A 1 -6.21 -15.52 1.95
CA SER A 1 -6.15 -14.31 2.79
C SER A 1 -7.02 -14.56 4.01
N SER A 2 -6.52 -14.25 5.21
CA SER A 2 -7.32 -14.28 6.44
C SER A 2 -8.09 -12.97 6.55
N LEU A 3 -9.41 -13.03 6.44
CA LEU A 3 -10.31 -11.89 6.58
C LEU A 3 -10.99 -11.99 7.94
N HIS A 4 -10.71 -11.08 8.85
CA HIS A 4 -11.34 -11.07 10.18
C HIS A 4 -12.65 -10.30 10.12
N THR A 5 -13.77 -11.01 10.01
CA THR A 5 -15.10 -10.49 10.37
C THR A 5 -15.88 -11.57 11.11
N ARG A 6 -16.62 -11.15 12.15
CA ARG A 6 -17.09 -11.99 13.26
C ARG A 6 -18.42 -12.71 12.98
N ILE A 7 -18.68 -13.35 11.82
CA ILE A 7 -20.05 -13.87 11.49
C ILE A 7 -20.01 -15.15 10.59
N THR A 8 -21.09 -15.96 10.62
CA THR A 8 -21.29 -17.30 10.00
C THR A 8 -21.09 -17.40 8.47
N LYS A 9 -20.88 -18.65 7.98
CA LYS A 9 -19.74 -19.01 7.11
C LYS A 9 -19.94 -19.00 5.57
N GLN A 10 -21.09 -19.33 4.98
CA GLN A 10 -21.13 -19.62 3.52
C GLN A 10 -21.49 -18.40 2.64
N GLU A 11 -22.64 -17.77 2.89
CA GLU A 11 -23.14 -16.63 2.09
C GLU A 11 -22.27 -15.38 2.28
N ARG A 12 -21.65 -15.23 3.45
CA ARG A 12 -20.66 -14.18 3.72
C ARG A 12 -19.35 -14.39 3.01
N ILE A 13 -18.87 -15.63 2.89
CA ILE A 13 -17.69 -15.91 2.07
C ILE A 13 -18.01 -15.51 0.62
N GLN A 14 -19.20 -15.82 0.11
CA GLN A 14 -19.61 -15.39 -1.23
C GLN A 14 -19.68 -13.86 -1.36
N SER A 15 -20.30 -13.15 -0.41
CA SER A 15 -20.33 -11.68 -0.41
C SER A 15 -18.94 -11.05 -0.28
N VAL A 16 -18.07 -11.60 0.57
CA VAL A 16 -16.68 -11.13 0.76
C VAL A 16 -15.82 -11.42 -0.47
N LEU A 17 -16.02 -12.55 -1.14
CA LEU A 17 -15.22 -12.95 -2.30
C LEU A 17 -15.71 -12.36 -3.62
N TYR A 18 -17.01 -12.10 -3.76
CA TYR A 18 -17.65 -11.76 -5.04
C TYR A 18 -18.60 -10.56 -4.98
N GLY A 19 -19.00 -10.10 -3.79
CA GLY A 19 -19.87 -8.94 -3.64
C GLY A 19 -19.19 -7.62 -4.00
N PRO A 20 -19.97 -6.55 -4.26
CA PRO A 20 -19.44 -5.22 -4.55
C PRO A 20 -18.77 -4.61 -3.30
N ILE A 21 -17.72 -3.84 -3.52
CA ILE A 21 -17.00 -3.13 -2.45
C ILE A 21 -17.38 -1.65 -2.49
N THR A 22 -17.96 -1.17 -1.40
CA THR A 22 -18.46 0.22 -1.28
C THR A 22 -17.81 1.02 -0.16
N SER A 23 -17.04 0.38 0.71
CA SER A 23 -16.32 1.01 1.82
C SER A 23 -14.81 1.04 1.54
N PRO A 24 -14.06 1.98 2.13
CA PRO A 24 -12.60 2.00 2.03
C PRO A 24 -11.99 0.63 2.36
N VAL A 25 -10.99 0.22 1.57
CA VAL A 25 -10.27 -1.04 1.79
C VAL A 25 -8.83 -0.74 2.18
N VAL A 26 -8.32 -1.46 3.16
CA VAL A 26 -6.91 -1.44 3.57
C VAL A 26 -6.32 -2.84 3.38
N LEU A 27 -5.41 -2.98 2.43
CA LEU A 27 -4.68 -4.21 2.16
C LEU A 27 -3.32 -4.17 2.85
N ILE A 28 -3.08 -5.12 3.76
CA ILE A 28 -1.91 -5.14 4.64
C ILE A 28 -0.98 -6.30 4.27
N LEU A 29 0.28 -5.99 3.99
CA LEU A 29 1.33 -6.94 3.63
C LEU A 29 2.28 -7.18 4.81
N HIS A 30 2.54 -8.45 5.10
CA HIS A 30 3.43 -8.88 6.17
C HIS A 30 4.92 -8.81 5.76
N GLY A 31 5.81 -8.93 6.75
CA GLY A 31 7.27 -9.01 6.52
C GLY A 31 7.74 -10.41 6.08
N ILE A 32 9.07 -10.58 5.97
CA ILE A 32 9.68 -11.88 5.69
C ILE A 32 9.44 -12.88 6.84
N ASN A 33 9.29 -14.17 6.54
CA ASN A 33 9.07 -15.25 7.54
C ASN A 33 7.84 -15.02 8.44
N ASN A 34 6.81 -14.38 7.89
CA ASN A 34 5.62 -13.94 8.61
C ASN A 34 4.36 -14.31 7.81
N ASP A 35 3.18 -14.04 8.35
CA ASP A 35 1.90 -14.13 7.65
C ASP A 35 0.85 -13.17 8.25
N ALA A 36 -0.32 -13.09 7.63
CA ALA A 36 -1.38 -12.19 8.04
C ALA A 36 -2.00 -12.48 9.43
N SER A 37 -1.64 -13.60 10.08
CA SER A 37 -2.13 -13.94 11.42
C SER A 37 -1.33 -13.30 12.55
N PHE A 38 -0.17 -12.71 12.26
CA PHE A 38 0.68 -12.08 13.27
C PHE A 38 0.00 -10.89 13.96
N GLY A 39 0.37 -10.67 15.23
CA GLY A 39 -0.26 -9.71 16.12
C GLY A 39 -0.35 -8.30 15.56
N TYR A 40 0.75 -7.75 15.04
CA TYR A 40 0.77 -6.39 14.48
C TYR A 40 -0.12 -6.24 13.23
N ILE A 41 -0.21 -7.27 12.38
CA ILE A 41 -1.13 -7.26 11.23
C ILE A 41 -2.57 -7.25 11.72
N ARG A 42 -2.91 -8.12 12.66
CA ARG A 42 -4.26 -8.21 13.23
C ARG A 42 -4.65 -6.96 14.01
N SER A 43 -3.69 -6.33 14.69
CA SER A 43 -3.84 -5.07 15.41
C SER A 43 -4.25 -3.95 14.46
N LEU A 44 -3.50 -3.76 13.37
CA LEU A 44 -3.84 -2.80 12.34
C LEU A 44 -5.18 -3.11 11.67
N MET A 45 -5.44 -4.40 11.35
CA MET A 45 -6.74 -4.81 10.81
C MET A 45 -7.88 -4.41 11.74
N ARG A 46 -7.71 -4.59 13.06
CA ARG A 46 -8.70 -4.19 14.06
C ARG A 46 -8.90 -2.67 14.06
N ALA A 47 -7.82 -1.89 14.10
CA ALA A 47 -7.87 -0.43 14.07
C ALA A 47 -8.55 0.13 12.80
N CYS A 48 -8.39 -0.53 11.66
CA CYS A 48 -9.11 -0.21 10.43
C CYS A 48 -10.59 -0.59 10.51
N THR A 49 -10.93 -1.76 11.04
CA THR A 49 -12.33 -2.19 11.16
C THR A 49 -13.12 -1.36 12.17
N ASP A 50 -12.48 -0.86 13.23
CA ASP A 50 -13.10 0.05 14.20
C ASP A 50 -13.48 1.41 13.56
N ARG A 51 -12.83 1.78 12.44
CA ARG A 51 -13.19 2.94 11.60
C ARG A 51 -14.23 2.62 10.50
N GLY A 52 -14.78 1.40 10.50
CA GLY A 52 -15.76 0.96 9.50
C GLY A 52 -15.16 0.60 8.14
N TRP A 53 -13.83 0.47 8.03
CA TRP A 53 -13.15 0.08 6.79
C TRP A 53 -13.04 -1.44 6.67
N ILE A 54 -12.90 -1.91 5.43
CA ILE A 54 -12.59 -3.31 5.14
C ILE A 54 -11.09 -3.50 5.24
N ALA A 55 -10.63 -4.31 6.19
CA ALA A 55 -9.22 -4.66 6.33
C ALA A 55 -8.94 -6.08 5.85
N ALA A 56 -7.86 -6.27 5.08
CA ALA A 56 -7.46 -7.58 4.59
C ALA A 56 -5.94 -7.77 4.69
N GLY A 57 -5.52 -8.88 5.31
CA GLY A 57 -4.12 -9.31 5.29
C GLY A 57 -3.81 -10.16 4.05
N MET A 58 -2.80 -9.74 3.28
CA MET A 58 -2.28 -10.50 2.16
C MET A 58 -1.21 -11.49 2.65
N ASN A 59 -1.43 -12.78 2.42
CA ASN A 59 -0.38 -13.79 2.59
C ASN A 59 0.42 -13.91 1.30
N PHE A 60 1.74 -13.81 1.41
CA PHE A 60 2.64 -14.19 0.34
C PHE A 60 2.60 -15.70 0.07
N ARG A 61 3.11 -16.09 -1.10
CA ARG A 61 3.16 -17.49 -1.54
C ARG A 61 3.83 -18.39 -0.52
N GLY A 62 3.16 -19.47 -0.12
CA GLY A 62 3.66 -20.44 0.85
C GLY A 62 3.56 -20.00 2.32
N MET A 63 2.94 -18.84 2.60
CA MET A 63 2.78 -18.32 3.96
C MET A 63 1.35 -18.49 4.48
N GLY A 64 1.18 -18.46 5.80
CA GLY A 64 -0.12 -18.56 6.46
C GLY A 64 -0.84 -19.90 6.28
N GLY A 65 -0.08 -21.01 6.27
CA GLY A 65 -0.60 -22.36 6.12
C GLY A 65 -1.11 -22.71 4.72
N MET A 66 -0.96 -21.81 3.74
CA MET A 66 -1.41 -22.08 2.37
C MET A 66 -0.43 -23.01 1.66
N LYS A 67 -0.96 -24.05 1.02
CA LYS A 67 -0.16 -24.97 0.20
C LYS A 67 0.42 -24.25 -1.00
N LEU A 68 1.72 -24.44 -1.23
CA LEU A 68 2.37 -23.93 -2.41
C LEU A 68 2.16 -24.88 -3.59
N HIS A 69 1.29 -24.51 -4.54
CA HIS A 69 0.95 -25.35 -5.69
C HIS A 69 1.98 -25.30 -6.83
N THR A 70 2.84 -24.30 -6.83
CA THR A 70 3.88 -24.11 -7.85
C THR A 70 5.26 -24.03 -7.17
N PRO A 71 6.36 -24.30 -7.89
CA PRO A 71 7.72 -24.12 -7.37
C PRO A 71 8.13 -22.63 -7.28
N ARG A 72 7.21 -21.74 -6.85
CA ARG A 72 7.44 -20.30 -6.73
C ARG A 72 7.14 -19.83 -5.32
N GLY A 73 8.20 -19.53 -4.55
CA GLY A 73 8.09 -18.73 -3.34
C GLY A 73 7.89 -17.24 -3.65
N TYR A 74 7.61 -16.45 -2.63
CA TYR A 74 7.68 -14.99 -2.73
C TYR A 74 9.12 -14.50 -2.59
N ASN A 75 9.39 -13.29 -3.09
CA ASN A 75 10.70 -12.64 -3.00
C ASN A 75 10.55 -11.11 -3.07
N GLY A 76 11.64 -10.37 -2.83
CA GLY A 76 11.60 -8.90 -2.78
C GLY A 76 11.44 -8.20 -4.12
N ALA A 77 11.80 -8.87 -5.24
CA ALA A 77 11.77 -8.29 -6.58
C ALA A 77 10.42 -8.45 -7.28
N TYR A 78 9.63 -9.47 -6.91
CA TYR A 78 8.40 -9.83 -7.60
C TYR A 78 7.15 -9.14 -7.02
N THR A 79 6.57 -8.22 -7.78
CA THR A 79 5.35 -7.45 -7.43
C THR A 79 4.06 -8.04 -8.02
N GLY A 80 4.15 -9.09 -8.85
CA GLY A 80 3.03 -9.61 -9.62
C GLY A 80 1.87 -10.16 -8.78
N ASP A 81 2.18 -10.75 -7.61
CA ASP A 81 1.13 -11.24 -6.69
C ASP A 81 0.31 -10.09 -6.11
N LEU A 82 0.99 -9.02 -5.68
CA LEU A 82 0.33 -7.82 -5.16
C LEU A 82 -0.50 -7.18 -6.28
N ARG A 83 0.07 -7.00 -7.47
CA ARG A 83 -0.62 -6.47 -8.65
C ARG A 83 -1.90 -7.24 -8.95
N CYS A 84 -1.84 -8.58 -8.96
CA CYS A 84 -3.00 -9.42 -9.19
C CYS A 84 -4.10 -9.22 -8.13
N ILE A 85 -3.73 -9.15 -6.85
CA ILE A 85 -4.69 -8.94 -5.76
C ILE A 85 -5.31 -7.55 -5.82
N VAL A 86 -4.51 -6.51 -6.07
CA VAL A 86 -5.01 -5.14 -6.25
C VAL A 86 -6.03 -5.11 -7.38
N HIS A 87 -5.71 -5.64 -8.56
CA HIS A 87 -6.64 -5.69 -9.70
C HIS A 87 -7.94 -6.44 -9.37
N LYS A 88 -7.87 -7.54 -8.62
CA LYS A 88 -9.06 -8.28 -8.17
C LYS A 88 -9.93 -7.51 -7.18
N ILE A 89 -9.31 -6.71 -6.31
CA ILE A 89 -10.05 -5.86 -5.36
C ILE A 89 -10.69 -4.70 -6.12
N THR A 90 -9.92 -4.00 -6.96
CA THR A 90 -10.39 -2.80 -7.66
C THR A 90 -11.43 -3.12 -8.74
N SER A 91 -11.40 -4.30 -9.36
CA SER A 91 -12.46 -4.73 -10.29
C SER A 91 -13.84 -4.92 -9.62
N ARG A 92 -13.86 -5.06 -8.29
CA ARG A 92 -15.07 -5.19 -7.47
C ARG A 92 -15.48 -3.89 -6.79
N MET A 93 -14.62 -2.87 -6.82
CA MET A 93 -14.91 -1.56 -6.25
C MET A 93 -15.83 -0.79 -7.18
N LYS A 94 -16.77 -0.02 -6.60
CA LYS A 94 -17.61 0.88 -7.38
C LYS A 94 -16.73 1.93 -8.07
N ASN A 95 -16.73 1.87 -9.41
CA ASN A 95 -16.13 2.89 -10.25
C ASN A 95 -17.24 3.80 -10.78
N ASN A 96 -17.06 5.11 -10.71
CA ASN A 96 -18.01 6.09 -11.25
C ASN A 96 -18.09 6.06 -12.79
N THR A 97 -17.32 5.18 -13.44
CA THR A 97 -17.26 5.00 -14.88
C THR A 97 -18.20 3.87 -15.32
N SER A 98 -19.50 4.03 -15.10
CA SER A 98 -20.44 3.23 -15.89
C SER A 98 -20.48 3.83 -17.29
N ASN A 99 -20.01 3.08 -18.29
CA ASN A 99 -20.17 3.37 -19.72
C ASN A 99 -21.64 3.27 -20.18
N ASN A 100 -22.62 3.36 -19.28
CA ASN A 100 -24.01 3.52 -19.66
C ASN A 100 -24.32 5.01 -19.73
N SER A 101 -24.58 5.48 -20.94
CA SER A 101 -24.97 6.82 -21.38
C SER A 101 -26.28 7.34 -20.78
N HIS A 102 -26.63 6.94 -19.56
CA HIS A 102 -27.80 7.41 -18.83
C HIS A 102 -27.36 7.95 -17.47
N HIS A 103 -27.15 9.28 -17.48
CA HIS A 103 -27.04 10.25 -16.39
C HIS A 103 -27.45 9.78 -14.99
N ASN A 104 -26.63 8.96 -14.34
CA ASN A 104 -26.61 8.88 -12.88
C ASN A 104 -25.18 9.18 -12.42
N GLU A 105 -24.86 10.47 -12.37
CA GLU A 105 -23.68 10.99 -11.66
C GLU A 105 -23.75 10.51 -10.21
N SER A 106 -22.96 9.49 -9.88
CA SER A 106 -22.75 9.12 -8.48
C SER A 106 -22.12 10.31 -7.76
N SER A 107 -22.79 10.82 -6.74
CA SER A 107 -22.33 11.94 -5.91
C SER A 107 -21.10 11.61 -5.04
N LEU A 108 -20.67 10.35 -5.03
CA LEU A 108 -19.57 9.85 -4.19
C LEU A 108 -18.32 9.56 -5.01
N PRO A 109 -17.11 9.87 -4.51
CA PRO A 109 -15.86 9.52 -5.19
C PRO A 109 -15.66 8.00 -5.30
N PRO A 110 -14.78 7.52 -6.21
CA PRO A 110 -14.44 6.11 -6.29
C PRO A 110 -13.96 5.57 -4.94
N THR A 111 -14.45 4.39 -4.57
CA THR A 111 -14.10 3.75 -3.29
C THR A 111 -12.57 3.58 -3.18
N PRO A 112 -11.93 4.11 -2.12
CA PRO A 112 -10.48 4.12 -2.03
C PRO A 112 -9.92 2.79 -1.50
N LEU A 113 -8.77 2.40 -2.05
CA LEU A 113 -7.91 1.30 -1.63
C LEU A 113 -6.59 1.88 -1.10
N PHE A 114 -6.22 1.49 0.11
CA PHE A 114 -4.93 1.80 0.72
C PHE A 114 -4.09 0.54 0.84
N LEU A 115 -2.79 0.69 0.61
CA LEU A 115 -1.83 -0.40 0.78
C LEU A 115 -0.95 -0.10 2.00
N VAL A 116 -0.79 -1.06 2.90
CA VAL A 116 0.12 -0.96 4.04
C VAL A 116 1.11 -2.11 3.98
N GLY A 117 2.40 -1.81 3.94
CA GLY A 117 3.44 -2.83 3.93
C GLY A 117 4.35 -2.75 5.14
N ASN A 118 4.74 -3.92 5.67
CA ASN A 118 5.63 -4.06 6.81
C ASN A 118 6.94 -4.73 6.38
N SER A 119 8.10 -4.17 6.76
CA SER A 119 9.42 -4.74 6.47
C SER A 119 9.59 -5.10 4.98
N LEU A 120 9.85 -6.36 4.63
CA LEU A 120 9.92 -6.82 3.24
C LEU A 120 8.63 -6.53 2.44
N GLY A 121 7.46 -6.65 3.05
CA GLY A 121 6.19 -6.29 2.42
C GLY A 121 6.09 -4.80 2.11
N ALA A 122 6.71 -3.95 2.94
CA ALA A 122 6.82 -2.52 2.71
C ALA A 122 7.67 -2.21 1.47
N ASN A 123 8.78 -2.92 1.32
CA ASN A 123 9.65 -2.80 0.15
C ASN A 123 8.94 -3.25 -1.14
N ILE A 124 8.31 -4.44 -1.13
CA ILE A 124 7.55 -4.95 -2.29
C ILE A 124 6.41 -4.00 -2.69
N MET A 125 5.68 -3.46 -1.70
CA MET A 125 4.58 -2.52 -1.95
C MET A 125 5.09 -1.19 -2.51
N ALA A 126 6.17 -0.63 -1.98
CA ALA A 126 6.77 0.59 -2.51
C ALA A 126 7.29 0.40 -3.95
N LYS A 127 7.89 -0.77 -4.23
CA LYS A 127 8.30 -1.18 -5.57
C LYS A 127 7.10 -1.22 -6.53
N TYR A 128 6.02 -1.90 -6.13
CA TYR A 128 4.78 -1.97 -6.91
C TYR A 128 4.22 -0.58 -7.24
N LEU A 129 4.05 0.30 -6.24
CA LEU A 129 3.50 1.64 -6.46
C LEU A 129 4.36 2.46 -7.43
N GLY A 130 5.68 2.34 -7.35
CA GLY A 130 6.58 3.01 -8.28
C GLY A 130 6.57 2.42 -9.69
N GLU A 131 6.52 1.08 -9.85
CA GLU A 131 6.38 0.43 -11.16
C GLU A 131 5.09 0.85 -11.88
N GLU A 132 3.96 0.83 -11.17
CA GLU A 132 2.68 1.26 -11.74
C GLU A 132 2.64 2.77 -12.00
N GLY A 133 3.32 3.56 -11.17
CA GLY A 133 3.48 5.00 -11.37
C GLY A 133 4.30 5.32 -12.63
N MET A 134 5.42 4.63 -12.85
CA MET A 134 6.23 4.78 -14.07
C MET A 134 5.47 4.40 -15.34
N SER A 135 4.66 3.35 -15.26
CA SER A 135 3.89 2.84 -16.40
C SER A 135 2.50 3.49 -16.55
N ASN A 136 2.11 4.38 -15.64
CA ASN A 136 0.77 4.98 -15.57
C ASN A 136 -0.37 3.94 -15.56
N THR A 137 -0.13 2.78 -14.94
CA THR A 137 -1.11 1.66 -14.86
C THR A 137 -1.75 1.52 -13.48
N LEU A 138 -1.40 2.38 -12.53
CA LEU A 138 -1.91 2.31 -11.16
C LEU A 138 -3.44 2.49 -11.16
N PRO A 139 -4.22 1.53 -10.61
CA PRO A 139 -5.67 1.67 -10.58
C PRO A 139 -6.14 2.91 -9.81
N ILE A 140 -7.13 3.62 -10.34
CA ILE A 140 -7.65 4.89 -9.78
C ILE A 140 -8.17 4.78 -8.34
N ASN A 141 -8.57 3.57 -7.92
CA ASN A 141 -9.00 3.30 -6.55
C ASN A 141 -7.83 3.33 -5.57
N VAL A 142 -6.59 3.05 -5.99
CA VAL A 142 -5.43 3.10 -5.10
C VAL A 142 -5.18 4.56 -4.70
N ALA A 143 -5.52 4.88 -3.45
CA ALA A 143 -5.55 6.25 -2.95
C ALA A 143 -4.28 6.63 -2.17
N GLY A 144 -3.50 5.65 -1.71
CA GLY A 144 -2.25 5.90 -1.00
C GLY A 144 -1.56 4.64 -0.50
N GLY A 145 -0.33 4.81 -0.01
CA GLY A 145 0.50 3.74 0.52
C GLY A 145 1.15 4.10 1.85
N ILE A 146 1.33 3.12 2.74
CA ILE A 146 2.02 3.29 4.03
C ILE A 146 3.07 2.21 4.17
N THR A 147 4.27 2.59 4.59
CA THR A 147 5.37 1.67 4.85
C THR A 147 5.87 1.77 6.28
N LEU A 148 5.93 0.62 6.95
CA LEU A 148 6.45 0.46 8.30
C LEU A 148 7.75 -0.35 8.23
N GLY A 149 8.86 0.22 8.70
CA GLY A 149 10.16 -0.47 8.73
C GLY A 149 10.67 -0.86 7.33
N ASN A 150 10.45 -0.01 6.32
CA ASN A 150 10.88 -0.32 4.94
C ASN A 150 12.41 -0.20 4.77
N PRO A 151 13.11 -1.28 4.38
CA PRO A 151 14.56 -1.26 4.19
C PRO A 151 15.07 -0.37 3.07
N LEU A 152 14.25 -0.06 2.06
CA LEU A 152 14.57 0.62 0.79
C LEU A 152 15.65 -0.06 -0.06
N HIS A 153 16.74 -0.49 0.55
CA HIS A 153 17.90 -1.16 -0.04
C HIS A 153 18.01 -2.57 0.53
N ILE A 154 17.58 -3.56 -0.25
CA ILE A 154 17.72 -4.98 0.06
C ILE A 154 19.12 -5.38 -0.34
N HIS A 155 19.96 -5.74 0.63
CA HIS A 155 21.30 -6.29 0.37
C HIS A 155 21.74 -7.10 1.59
N SER A 156 22.25 -8.31 1.38
CA SER A 156 22.58 -9.22 2.50
C SER A 156 23.68 -8.67 3.41
N GLY A 157 24.63 -7.90 2.87
CA GLY A 157 25.67 -7.20 3.63
C GLY A 157 25.15 -6.15 4.63
N ASN A 158 23.90 -5.68 4.48
CA ASN A 158 23.28 -4.77 5.45
C ASN A 158 22.76 -5.50 6.69
N LEU A 159 22.59 -6.83 6.62
CA LEU A 159 22.05 -7.64 7.71
C LEU A 159 23.18 -8.13 8.61
N ARG A 160 23.28 -7.53 9.80
CA ARG A 160 24.27 -7.90 10.80
C ARG A 160 23.94 -9.25 11.44
N PHE A 161 24.97 -9.90 11.98
CA PHE A 161 24.79 -11.05 12.88
C PHE A 161 24.03 -10.59 14.14
N PRO A 162 23.11 -11.41 14.70
CA PRO A 162 22.70 -12.75 14.26
C PRO A 162 21.53 -12.78 13.26
N TRP A 163 21.00 -11.62 12.86
CA TRP A 163 19.75 -11.51 12.10
C TRP A 163 19.83 -12.13 10.70
N ASN A 164 20.97 -12.03 10.03
CA ASN A 164 21.20 -12.67 8.73
C ASN A 164 21.03 -14.21 8.76
N ILE A 165 21.39 -14.84 9.88
CA ILE A 165 21.22 -16.29 10.09
C ILE A 165 19.77 -16.59 10.46
N LEU A 166 19.18 -15.84 11.40
CA LEU A 166 17.81 -16.09 11.84
C LEU A 166 16.81 -15.98 10.66
N LEU A 167 16.96 -14.95 9.84
CA LEU A 167 16.14 -14.78 8.63
C LEU A 167 16.39 -15.89 7.61
N GLY A 168 17.65 -16.28 7.39
CA GLY A 168 18.02 -17.37 6.48
C GLY A 168 17.43 -18.72 6.91
N LEU A 169 17.48 -19.04 8.20
CA LEU A 169 16.86 -20.24 8.77
C LEU A 169 15.33 -20.24 8.61
N GLY A 170 14.69 -19.08 8.78
CA GLY A 170 13.24 -18.95 8.54
C GLY A 170 12.87 -19.22 7.08
N VAL A 171 13.62 -18.66 6.13
CA VAL A 171 13.38 -18.90 4.68
C VAL A 171 13.62 -20.36 4.34
N LYS A 172 14.71 -20.95 4.86
CA LYS A 172 15.04 -22.37 4.70
C LYS A 172 13.94 -23.28 5.23
N LYS A 173 13.38 -22.97 6.39
CA LYS A 173 12.22 -23.69 6.96
C LYS A 173 11.04 -23.67 5.98
N THR A 174 10.70 -22.51 5.42
CA THR A 174 9.63 -22.37 4.43
C THR A 174 9.90 -23.20 3.17
N ILE A 175 11.14 -23.19 2.66
CA ILE A 175 11.54 -24.01 1.51
C ILE A 175 11.34 -25.50 1.81
N ILE A 176 11.77 -25.98 2.98
CA ILE A 176 11.64 -27.39 3.38
C ILE A 176 10.15 -27.78 3.52
N GLN A 177 9.33 -26.93 4.14
CA GLN A 177 7.89 -27.17 4.29
C GLN A 177 7.18 -27.35 2.94
N HIS A 178 7.64 -26.61 1.93
CA HIS A 178 7.07 -26.66 0.58
C HIS A 178 7.93 -27.46 -0.40
N LEU A 179 8.85 -28.32 0.06
CA LEU A 179 9.77 -29.07 -0.82
C LEU A 179 9.04 -29.87 -1.90
N HIS A 180 7.83 -30.37 -1.58
CA HIS A 180 6.97 -31.10 -2.52
C HIS A 180 6.62 -30.29 -3.78
N SER A 181 6.46 -28.97 -3.67
CA SER A 181 6.12 -28.11 -4.82
C SER A 181 7.31 -27.91 -5.76
N PHE A 182 8.54 -28.08 -5.25
CA PHE A 182 9.79 -27.98 -6.00
C PHE A 182 10.21 -29.29 -6.67
N LEU A 183 9.65 -30.44 -6.27
CA LEU A 183 10.02 -31.77 -6.81
C LEU A 183 9.99 -31.86 -8.34
N PRO A 184 8.99 -31.32 -9.07
CA PRO A 184 8.99 -31.38 -10.53
C PRO A 184 10.21 -30.65 -11.14
N THR A 185 10.57 -29.49 -10.59
CA THR A 185 11.74 -28.70 -11.05
C THR A 185 13.05 -29.38 -10.67
N LEU A 186 13.14 -29.96 -9.46
CA LEU A 186 14.32 -30.70 -8.99
C LEU A 186 14.64 -31.92 -9.86
N LYS A 187 13.62 -32.57 -10.46
CA LYS A 187 13.80 -33.69 -11.38
C LYS A 187 14.30 -33.26 -12.76
N LYS A 188 13.88 -32.08 -13.23
CA LYS A 188 14.14 -31.59 -14.60
C LYS A 188 15.42 -30.75 -14.71
N ASP A 189 15.81 -30.03 -13.66
CA ASP A 189 16.96 -29.13 -13.68
C ASP A 189 18.02 -29.56 -12.65
N LEU A 190 19.14 -30.06 -13.17
CA LEU A 190 20.30 -30.49 -12.39
C LEU A 190 20.99 -29.35 -11.64
N SER A 191 21.04 -28.15 -12.22
CA SER A 191 21.64 -26.97 -11.60
C SER A 191 20.81 -26.53 -10.39
N PHE A 192 19.50 -26.42 -10.61
CA PHE A 192 18.54 -26.13 -9.53
C PHE A 192 18.58 -27.19 -8.42
N ARG A 193 18.68 -28.48 -8.77
CA ARG A 193 18.84 -29.57 -7.80
C ARG A 193 20.11 -29.43 -6.96
N LYS A 194 21.25 -29.13 -7.59
CA LYS A 194 22.53 -28.91 -6.88
C LYS A 194 22.43 -27.71 -5.93
N ASN A 195 21.85 -26.59 -6.38
CA ASN A 195 21.70 -25.40 -5.54
C ASN A 195 20.73 -25.64 -4.37
N MET A 196 19.60 -26.32 -4.62
CA MET A 196 18.66 -26.69 -3.57
C MET A 196 19.29 -27.57 -2.49
N LEU A 197 20.08 -28.58 -2.87
CA LEU A 197 20.78 -29.44 -1.91
C LEU A 197 21.76 -28.63 -1.05
N LYS A 198 22.50 -27.69 -1.64
CA LYS A 198 23.36 -26.77 -0.88
C LYS A 198 22.55 -25.92 0.11
N VAL A 199 21.42 -25.35 -0.32
CA VAL A 199 20.55 -24.59 0.58
C VAL A 199 20.08 -25.42 1.78
N ILE A 200 19.67 -26.67 1.53
CA ILE A 200 19.17 -27.56 2.59
C ILE A 200 20.29 -27.97 3.55
N PHE A 201 21.48 -28.34 3.06
CA PHE A 201 22.51 -28.97 3.90
C PHE A 201 23.61 -28.03 4.38
N THR A 202 23.97 -27.00 3.61
CA THR A 202 25.18 -26.19 3.88
C THR A 202 24.90 -24.76 4.27
N THR A 203 23.77 -24.20 3.83
CA THR A 203 23.56 -22.74 3.91
C THR A 203 22.59 -22.33 5.00
N ASN A 204 22.98 -21.35 5.82
CA ASN A 204 22.16 -20.79 6.90
C ASN A 204 22.01 -19.25 6.83
N LYS A 205 22.88 -18.55 6.10
CA LYS A 205 22.80 -17.09 5.93
C LYS A 205 21.87 -16.76 4.76
N ILE A 206 21.07 -15.71 4.92
CA ILE A 206 20.16 -15.25 3.87
C ILE A 206 20.87 -14.86 2.57
N GLY A 207 22.05 -14.24 2.65
CA GLY A 207 22.78 -13.83 1.44
C GLY A 207 23.25 -15.00 0.59
N ASP A 208 23.74 -16.05 1.24
CA ASP A 208 24.14 -17.28 0.55
C ASP A 208 22.92 -18.03 -0.03
N LEU A 209 21.76 -17.97 0.66
CA LEU A 209 20.49 -18.46 0.11
C LEU A 209 20.13 -17.69 -1.17
N ASP A 210 20.16 -16.37 -1.13
CA ASP A 210 19.86 -15.52 -2.28
C ASP A 210 20.80 -15.81 -3.44
N ASN A 211 22.11 -15.91 -3.20
CA ASN A 211 23.12 -16.24 -4.22
C ASN A 211 22.84 -17.59 -4.92
N LEU A 212 22.45 -18.61 -4.16
CA LEU A 212 22.20 -19.94 -4.71
C LEU A 212 20.85 -20.03 -5.44
N MET A 213 19.86 -19.25 -5.00
CA MET A 213 18.49 -19.40 -5.45
C MET A 213 18.10 -18.37 -6.49
N SER A 214 18.64 -17.15 -6.47
CA SER A 214 18.28 -16.07 -7.39
C SER A 214 18.44 -16.40 -8.89
N PRO A 215 19.42 -17.23 -9.34
CA PRO A 215 19.51 -17.64 -10.75
C PRO A 215 18.37 -18.55 -11.18
N GLY A 216 17.64 -19.12 -10.21
CA GLY A 216 16.68 -20.16 -10.45
C GLY A 216 15.34 -20.01 -9.76
N PHE A 217 15.08 -18.97 -8.97
CA PHE A 217 13.82 -18.86 -8.20
C PHE A 217 12.95 -17.68 -8.61
N ILE A 218 13.48 -16.69 -9.33
CA ILE A 218 12.88 -15.35 -9.30
C ILE A 218 11.78 -15.14 -10.34
N ARG A 219 11.75 -15.93 -11.42
CA ARG A 219 10.58 -16.05 -12.31
C ARG A 219 10.43 -17.45 -12.90
N ASN A 220 10.14 -18.46 -12.09
CA ASN A 220 9.95 -19.82 -12.60
C ASN A 220 8.49 -20.11 -13.01
N GLU A 221 8.02 -19.48 -14.08
CA GLU A 221 6.95 -20.11 -14.86
C GLU A 221 7.56 -20.80 -16.08
N THR A 222 7.29 -22.10 -16.22
CA THR A 222 7.60 -22.87 -17.43
C THR A 222 6.43 -22.90 -18.40
N TYR A 223 5.30 -22.28 -18.05
CA TYR A 223 4.04 -22.38 -18.77
C TYR A 223 3.46 -20.99 -19.09
N TYR A 224 3.04 -20.83 -20.35
CA TYR A 224 2.31 -19.69 -20.90
C TYR A 224 1.07 -19.33 -20.04
N PRO A 225 0.68 -18.03 -19.89
CA PRO A 225 1.23 -16.82 -20.53
C PRO A 225 2.39 -16.17 -19.76
N TYR A 226 2.85 -16.79 -18.68
CA TYR A 226 3.90 -16.22 -17.85
C TYR A 226 5.28 -16.53 -18.45
N ALA A 227 6.17 -15.53 -18.42
CA ALA A 227 7.46 -15.55 -19.10
C ALA A 227 8.37 -16.72 -18.67
N THR A 228 9.32 -17.06 -19.54
CA THR A 228 10.38 -18.07 -19.30
C THR A 228 11.11 -17.82 -17.98
N ARG A 229 11.80 -18.87 -17.49
CA ARG A 229 12.67 -18.78 -16.31
C ARG A 229 13.73 -17.70 -16.47
N ILE A 230 13.45 -16.51 -15.95
CA ILE A 230 14.38 -15.39 -15.87
C ILE A 230 14.83 -15.31 -14.41
N GLY A 231 15.93 -15.97 -14.09
CA GLY A 231 16.70 -15.69 -12.88
C GLY A 231 17.81 -14.67 -13.16
N TYR A 232 18.55 -14.31 -12.13
CA TYR A 232 19.70 -13.40 -12.25
C TYR A 232 20.97 -14.16 -12.58
N LYS A 233 21.76 -13.65 -13.52
CA LYS A 233 22.99 -14.30 -13.98
C LYS A 233 24.09 -14.15 -12.94
N ASP A 234 24.19 -12.97 -12.35
CA ASP A 234 25.23 -12.62 -11.38
C ASP A 234 24.78 -12.86 -9.93
N GLY A 235 23.81 -13.76 -9.72
CA GLY A 235 23.43 -14.22 -8.38
C GLY A 235 22.75 -13.14 -7.53
N GLY A 236 23.21 -12.98 -6.29
CA GLY A 236 22.55 -12.16 -5.28
C GLY A 236 22.57 -10.66 -5.55
N GLU A 237 23.64 -10.12 -6.16
CA GLU A 237 23.80 -8.67 -6.37
C GLU A 237 22.74 -8.09 -7.31
N GLU A 238 22.58 -8.68 -8.50
CA GLU A 238 21.53 -8.29 -9.45
C GLU A 238 20.14 -8.41 -8.82
N TYR A 239 19.91 -9.49 -8.04
CA TYR A 239 18.66 -9.68 -7.32
C TYR A 239 18.42 -8.59 -6.28
N TRP A 240 19.40 -8.31 -5.43
CA TRP A 240 19.33 -7.30 -4.38
C TRP A 240 19.07 -5.92 -4.96
N ASN A 241 19.69 -5.61 -6.10
CA ASN A 241 19.45 -4.37 -6.82
C ASN A 241 18.01 -4.27 -7.37
N ASP A 242 17.50 -5.30 -8.05
CA ASP A 242 16.09 -5.32 -8.53
C ASP A 242 15.11 -5.30 -7.35
N ALA A 243 15.36 -6.11 -6.32
CA ALA A 243 14.53 -6.17 -5.13
C ALA A 243 14.46 -4.85 -4.35
N SER A 244 15.40 -3.92 -4.53
CA SER A 244 15.46 -2.69 -3.75
C SER A 244 14.45 -1.65 -4.22
N SER A 245 13.54 -1.23 -3.31
CA SER A 245 12.48 -0.28 -3.66
C SER A 245 12.96 1.16 -3.86
N TYR A 246 14.17 1.53 -3.42
CA TYR A 246 14.65 2.93 -3.50
C TYR A 246 14.73 3.47 -4.94
N HIS A 247 14.85 2.60 -5.93
CA HIS A 247 14.81 2.97 -7.34
C HIS A 247 13.44 3.47 -7.78
N HIS A 248 12.38 3.03 -7.11
CA HIS A 248 10.99 3.17 -7.57
C HIS A 248 10.19 4.18 -6.74
N VAL A 249 10.60 4.44 -5.49
CA VAL A 249 9.97 5.46 -4.63
C VAL A 249 9.83 6.84 -5.30
N PRO A 250 10.80 7.35 -6.08
CA PRO A 250 10.66 8.62 -6.80
C PRO A 250 9.48 8.69 -7.77
N HIS A 251 8.98 7.54 -8.21
CA HIS A 251 7.91 7.42 -9.21
C HIS A 251 6.54 7.12 -8.60
N ILE A 252 6.42 7.10 -7.27
CA ILE A 252 5.13 6.92 -6.60
C ILE A 252 4.25 8.16 -6.84
N THR A 253 3.07 7.96 -7.40
CA THR A 253 2.14 9.02 -7.85
C THR A 253 1.01 9.32 -6.86
N VAL A 254 0.92 8.58 -5.76
CA VAL A 254 -0.14 8.70 -4.74
C VAL A 254 0.46 9.10 -3.38
N PRO A 255 -0.31 9.73 -2.47
CA PRO A 255 0.14 10.02 -1.11
C PRO A 255 0.77 8.80 -0.45
N PHE A 256 1.98 8.97 0.07
CA PHE A 256 2.77 7.86 0.58
C PHE A 256 3.44 8.22 1.91
N LEU A 257 3.15 7.44 2.95
CA LEU A 257 3.76 7.60 4.27
C LEU A 257 4.85 6.53 4.49
N LYS A 258 6.05 6.97 4.85
CA LYS A 258 7.15 6.11 5.28
C LYS A 258 7.47 6.35 6.74
N ILE A 259 7.25 5.34 7.58
CA ILE A 259 7.63 5.37 8.99
C ILE A 259 8.88 4.51 9.20
N THR A 260 9.87 5.09 9.87
CA THR A 260 11.12 4.43 10.24
C THR A 260 11.51 4.79 11.68
N ALA A 261 12.15 3.87 12.40
CA ALA A 261 12.63 4.08 13.76
C ALA A 261 14.16 4.13 13.78
N GLN A 262 14.73 5.03 14.59
CA GLN A 262 16.18 5.20 14.71
C GLN A 262 16.88 4.01 15.39
N ASP A 263 16.18 3.33 16.29
CA ASP A 263 16.61 2.14 17.00
C ASP A 263 16.29 0.83 16.25
N ASP A 264 15.82 0.90 15.00
CA ASP A 264 15.59 -0.29 14.16
C ASP A 264 16.93 -0.97 13.81
N PHE A 265 17.21 -2.03 14.55
CA PHE A 265 18.43 -2.83 14.43
C PHE A 265 18.58 -3.56 13.08
N LEU A 266 17.49 -3.71 12.32
CA LEU A 266 17.47 -4.53 11.11
C LEU A 266 17.62 -3.68 9.85
N VAL A 267 16.89 -2.57 9.74
CA VAL A 267 16.80 -1.84 8.47
C VAL A 267 17.05 -0.34 8.55
N TYR A 268 17.29 0.24 9.74
CA TYR A 268 17.54 1.69 9.85
C TYR A 268 18.71 2.13 8.96
N HIS A 269 19.86 1.46 9.08
CA HIS A 269 21.06 1.82 8.33
C HIS A 269 20.90 1.60 6.82
N SER A 270 20.29 0.50 6.39
CA SER A 270 20.03 0.24 4.96
C SER A 270 19.09 1.31 4.39
N SER A 271 18.04 1.66 5.13
CA SER A 271 17.07 2.68 4.71
C SER A 271 17.69 4.07 4.70
N LEU A 272 18.55 4.41 5.67
CA LEU A 272 19.14 5.74 5.78
C LEU A 272 20.03 6.06 4.57
N SER A 273 20.81 5.08 4.10
CA SER A 273 21.72 5.24 2.96
C SER A 273 21.02 5.63 1.65
N ARG A 274 19.72 5.38 1.53
CA ARG A 274 18.90 5.67 0.34
C ARG A 274 17.70 6.58 0.63
N LEU A 275 17.68 7.23 1.79
CA LEU A 275 16.51 8.01 2.22
C LEU A 275 16.26 9.24 1.33
N SER A 276 17.31 9.81 0.74
CA SER A 276 17.20 10.96 -0.18
C SER A 276 16.21 10.70 -1.31
N ARG A 277 16.17 9.48 -1.85
CA ARG A 277 15.23 9.06 -2.91
C ARG A 277 13.77 9.17 -2.49
N SER A 278 13.49 9.04 -1.20
CA SER A 278 12.14 9.29 -0.65
C SER A 278 11.85 10.79 -0.55
N LEU A 279 12.83 11.58 -0.12
CA LEU A 279 12.68 13.03 0.06
C LEU A 279 12.57 13.80 -1.26
N GLU A 280 13.06 13.24 -2.35
CA GLU A 280 12.95 13.80 -3.70
C GLU A 280 11.51 13.77 -4.25
N ASN A 281 10.65 12.88 -3.74
CA ASN A 281 9.28 12.75 -4.22
C ASN A 281 8.30 13.59 -3.38
N PRO A 282 7.58 14.56 -3.96
CA PRO A 282 6.64 15.41 -3.22
C PRO A 282 5.42 14.67 -2.65
N ASN A 283 5.12 13.47 -3.17
CA ASN A 283 4.03 12.64 -2.65
C ASN A 283 4.44 11.82 -1.42
N VAL A 284 5.72 11.83 -1.04
CA VAL A 284 6.27 10.99 0.01
C VAL A 284 6.51 11.81 1.28
N MET A 285 5.87 11.40 2.36
CA MET A 285 6.11 11.88 3.71
C MET A 285 6.97 10.88 4.47
N VAL A 286 8.08 11.33 5.04
CA VAL A 286 8.95 10.49 5.88
C VAL A 286 8.78 10.88 7.34
N VAL A 287 8.36 9.94 8.17
CA VAL A 287 8.29 10.06 9.63
C VAL A 287 9.40 9.22 10.25
N LYS A 288 10.28 9.91 11.00
CA LYS A 288 11.40 9.30 11.70
C LYS A 288 11.15 9.36 13.21
N THR A 289 10.97 8.20 13.83
CA THR A 289 10.78 8.07 15.28
C THR A 289 12.11 7.80 15.98
N LYS A 290 12.25 8.20 17.26
CA LYS A 290 13.45 7.90 18.07
C LYS A 290 13.49 6.42 18.45
N CYS A 291 12.34 5.89 18.88
CA CYS A 291 12.17 4.52 19.32
C CYS A 291 11.03 3.84 18.57
N GLY A 292 11.07 2.52 18.53
CA GLY A 292 10.07 1.69 17.87
C GLY A 292 10.62 0.35 17.40
N GLY A 293 11.94 0.15 17.41
CA GLY A 293 12.57 -1.07 16.90
C GLY A 293 12.17 -1.35 15.44
N HIS A 294 12.25 -2.61 15.02
CA HIS A 294 11.98 -2.94 13.61
C HIS A 294 10.51 -2.79 13.20
N LEU A 295 9.57 -3.18 14.08
CA LEU A 295 8.11 -3.09 13.90
C LEU A 295 7.41 -3.07 15.28
N GLY A 296 8.05 -2.44 16.26
CA GLY A 296 7.74 -2.55 17.69
C GLY A 296 7.13 -1.31 18.32
N TRP A 297 6.46 -0.44 17.54
CA TRP A 297 5.71 0.73 18.02
C TRP A 297 4.47 0.37 18.87
N GLN A 298 4.61 -0.52 19.85
CA GLN A 298 3.52 -1.09 20.66
C GLN A 298 3.02 -0.14 21.75
N GLU A 299 3.72 0.98 21.98
CA GLU A 299 3.24 2.03 22.89
C GLU A 299 1.92 2.60 22.39
N SER A 300 1.04 2.94 23.33
CA SER A 300 -0.20 3.63 23.01
C SER A 300 0.10 5.01 22.44
N PRO A 301 -0.69 5.51 21.46
CA PRO A 301 -0.56 6.87 21.00
C PRO A 301 -0.81 7.84 22.17
N PRO A 302 -0.18 9.03 22.15
CA PRO A 302 -0.47 10.04 23.17
C PRO A 302 -1.97 10.35 23.17
N PRO A 303 -2.60 10.55 24.35
CA PRO A 303 -4.02 10.83 24.42
C PRO A 303 -4.35 12.06 23.59
N CYS A 304 -5.33 11.94 22.70
CA CYS A 304 -5.86 13.10 21.97
C CYS A 304 -6.28 14.14 23.00
N ARG A 305 -5.74 15.38 22.88
CA ARG A 305 -6.23 16.52 23.66
C ARG A 305 -7.65 16.83 23.20
N SER A 306 -8.64 16.11 23.73
CA SER A 306 -10.02 16.54 23.64
C SER A 306 -10.11 17.86 24.39
N ASN A 307 -10.47 18.94 23.70
CA ASN A 307 -10.94 20.17 24.32
C ASN A 307 -12.25 19.87 25.05
N LYS A 308 -12.17 19.18 26.21
CA LYS A 308 -13.25 19.15 27.17
C LYS A 308 -13.34 20.56 27.73
N LYS A 309 -14.19 21.40 27.13
CA LYS A 309 -14.74 22.57 27.83
C LYS A 309 -15.31 22.03 29.14
N GLN A 310 -14.63 22.29 30.25
CA GLN A 310 -15.18 22.12 31.59
C GLN A 310 -16.40 23.03 31.69
N THR A 311 -17.57 22.52 31.35
CA THR A 311 -18.81 23.04 31.93
C THR A 311 -18.80 22.57 33.38
N LYS A 312 -18.31 23.43 34.30
CA LYS A 312 -18.59 23.29 35.72
C LYS A 312 -20.11 23.22 35.88
N LYS A 313 -20.65 22.05 36.19
CA LYS A 313 -21.91 21.94 36.91
C LYS A 313 -21.55 21.86 38.38
N GLU A 314 -21.77 22.95 39.09
CA GLU A 314 -21.91 22.93 40.55
C GLU A 314 -23.16 22.11 40.87
N GLY A 315 -23.01 21.07 41.69
CA GLY A 315 -24.12 20.21 42.09
C GLY A 315 -23.60 18.84 42.49
N GLY A 316 -23.46 18.62 43.79
CA GLY A 316 -23.03 17.36 44.38
C GLY A 316 -23.86 16.19 43.87
N GLY A 317 -23.20 15.27 43.19
CA GLY A 317 -23.75 14.03 42.68
C GLY A 317 -22.59 13.09 42.43
N ARG A 318 -22.70 11.89 43.01
CA ARG A 318 -21.82 10.72 42.88
C ARG A 318 -20.95 10.74 41.62
N GLU A 319 -19.64 10.61 41.79
CA GLU A 319 -18.72 10.24 40.71
C GLU A 319 -19.19 8.91 40.12
N GLU A 320 -19.98 8.96 39.04
CA GLU A 320 -20.08 7.85 38.10
C GLU A 320 -18.67 7.68 37.52
N LYS A 321 -17.96 6.68 38.03
CA LYS A 321 -16.89 6.06 37.29
C LYS A 321 -17.55 5.46 36.05
N ASP A 322 -17.51 6.20 34.94
CA ASP A 322 -17.60 5.60 33.62
C ASP A 322 -16.45 4.58 33.56
N GLU A 323 -16.78 3.32 33.86
CA GLU A 323 -15.95 2.18 33.52
C GLU A 323 -15.90 2.16 31.99
N ASP A 324 -14.89 2.82 31.45
CA ASP A 324 -14.55 2.84 30.02
C ASP A 324 -14.34 1.37 29.61
N GLU A 325 -15.40 0.75 29.07
CA GLU A 325 -15.44 -0.66 28.71
C GLU A 325 -14.30 -0.99 27.74
N GLY A 326 -13.17 -1.47 28.26
CA GLY A 326 -12.14 -2.23 27.55
C GLY A 326 -11.81 -1.75 26.12
N SER A 327 -11.74 -0.43 25.88
CA SER A 327 -11.50 0.08 24.54
C SER A 327 -10.11 -0.34 24.07
N PHE A 328 -10.04 -1.01 22.92
CA PHE A 328 -8.78 -1.47 22.37
C PHE A 328 -7.90 -0.25 22.07
N VAL A 329 -6.83 -0.08 22.84
CA VAL A 329 -5.86 0.98 22.59
C VAL A 329 -4.95 0.52 21.46
N ALA A 330 -5.18 1.08 20.27
CA ALA A 330 -4.35 0.83 19.10
C ALA A 330 -2.88 1.18 19.39
N SER A 331 -1.95 0.47 18.77
CA SER A 331 -0.53 0.83 18.86
C SER A 331 -0.27 2.19 18.19
N TRP A 332 0.82 2.88 18.52
CA TRP A 332 1.15 4.16 17.91
C TRP A 332 1.24 4.06 16.39
N SER A 333 1.84 2.98 15.86
CA SER A 333 1.92 2.77 14.41
C SER A 333 0.56 2.53 13.76
N ASP A 334 -0.36 1.85 14.47
CA ASP A 334 -1.71 1.62 13.97
C ASP A 334 -2.46 2.95 13.89
N ALA A 335 -2.42 3.74 14.97
CA ALA A 335 -3.01 5.06 15.02
C ALA A 335 -2.47 5.96 13.89
N ALA A 336 -1.14 6.12 13.79
CA ALA A 336 -0.51 6.92 12.74
C ALA A 336 -0.88 6.46 11.33
N THR A 337 -0.94 5.14 11.10
CA THR A 337 -1.35 4.58 9.80
C THR A 337 -2.80 4.94 9.49
N THR A 338 -3.70 4.71 10.45
CA THR A 338 -5.12 4.98 10.25
C THR A 338 -5.43 6.47 10.15
N ASP A 339 -4.75 7.33 10.90
CA ASP A 339 -4.98 8.78 10.85
C ASP A 339 -4.49 9.37 9.52
N PHE A 340 -3.38 8.85 8.98
CA PHE A 340 -2.94 9.19 7.63
C PHE A 340 -3.98 8.78 6.57
N ILE A 341 -4.52 7.55 6.65
CA ILE A 341 -5.56 7.09 5.75
C ILE A 341 -6.79 8.00 5.83
N ASP A 342 -7.23 8.33 7.04
CA ASP A 342 -8.41 9.17 7.27
C ASP A 342 -8.21 10.58 6.70
N ALA A 343 -7.01 11.16 6.88
CA ALA A 343 -6.65 12.44 6.29
C ALA A 343 -6.70 12.42 4.75
N VAL A 344 -6.17 11.37 4.12
CA VAL A 344 -6.21 11.22 2.65
C VAL A 344 -7.64 11.06 2.14
N ILE A 345 -8.49 10.30 2.84
CA ILE A 345 -9.92 10.15 2.50
C ILE A 345 -10.61 11.52 2.53
N ARG A 346 -10.45 12.27 3.62
CA ARG A 346 -11.05 13.61 3.77
C ARG A 346 -10.63 14.57 2.66
N VAL A 347 -9.33 14.59 2.32
CA VAL A 347 -8.82 15.45 1.23
C VAL A 347 -9.40 15.04 -0.12
N ARG A 348 -9.51 13.74 -0.42
CA ARG A 348 -10.15 13.25 -1.66
C ARG A 348 -11.62 13.66 -1.74
N GLU A 349 -12.36 13.55 -0.64
CA GLU A 349 -13.77 13.95 -0.61
C GLU A 349 -13.95 15.46 -0.85
N MET A 350 -13.08 16.30 -0.27
CA MET A 350 -13.09 17.74 -0.51
C MET A 350 -12.81 18.05 -1.98
N GLN A 351 -11.76 17.45 -2.56
CA GLN A 351 -11.41 17.64 -3.96
C GLN A 351 -12.53 17.21 -4.91
N TRP A 352 -13.17 16.07 -4.63
CA TRP A 352 -14.29 15.58 -5.42
C TRP A 352 -15.50 16.53 -5.37
N LYS A 353 -15.82 17.06 -4.18
CA LYS A 353 -16.89 18.07 -4.03
C LYS A 353 -16.58 19.34 -4.81
N ASP A 354 -15.35 19.83 -4.76
CA ASP A 354 -14.93 21.01 -5.52
C ASP A 354 -15.04 20.78 -7.04
N GLU A 355 -14.67 19.60 -7.52
CA GLU A 355 -14.80 19.23 -8.94
C GLU A 355 -16.26 19.13 -9.38
N LEU A 356 -17.13 18.55 -8.56
CA LEU A 356 -18.58 18.50 -8.83
C LEU A 356 -19.18 19.91 -8.88
N MET A 357 -18.79 20.79 -7.96
CA MET A 357 -19.27 22.18 -7.95
C MET A 357 -18.84 22.94 -9.20
N LYS A 358 -17.58 22.76 -9.65
CA LYS A 358 -17.09 23.36 -10.90
C LYS A 358 -17.82 22.84 -12.13
N LYS A 359 -18.09 21.52 -12.20
CA LYS A 359 -18.84 20.92 -13.30
C LYS A 359 -20.27 21.47 -13.38
N LYS A 360 -20.96 21.57 -12.23
CA LYS A 360 -22.31 22.17 -12.17
C LYS A 360 -22.31 23.63 -12.63
N ALA A 361 -21.37 24.44 -12.14
CA ALA A 361 -21.25 25.84 -12.54
C ALA A 361 -20.98 26.00 -14.04
N ASN A 362 -20.20 25.09 -14.65
CA ASN A 362 -19.96 25.11 -16.10
C ASN A 362 -21.22 24.69 -16.88
N MET A 363 -21.95 23.67 -16.43
CA MET A 363 -23.21 23.26 -17.06
C MET A 363 -24.27 24.36 -17.00
N GLU A 364 -24.39 25.07 -15.88
CA GLU A 364 -25.30 26.22 -15.73
C GLU A 364 -24.93 27.35 -16.71
N LYS A 365 -23.64 27.66 -16.84
CA LYS A 365 -23.14 28.63 -17.85
C LYS A 365 -23.42 28.20 -19.28
N ASP A 366 -23.24 26.91 -19.59
CA ASP A 366 -23.52 26.37 -20.93
C ASP A 366 -25.02 26.39 -21.25
N GLU A 367 -25.89 26.17 -20.26
CA GLU A 367 -27.35 26.30 -20.41
C GLU A 367 -27.79 27.76 -20.56
N GLU A 368 -27.16 28.68 -19.83
CA GLU A 368 -27.42 30.12 -19.91
C GLU A 368 -26.97 30.68 -21.27
N ALA A 369 -25.76 30.33 -21.71
CA ALA A 369 -25.26 30.67 -23.05
C ALA A 369 -26.19 30.13 -24.15
N LYS A 370 -26.66 28.88 -24.05
CA LYS A 370 -27.62 28.30 -25.02
C LYS A 370 -28.99 28.99 -25.02
N LYS A 371 -29.41 29.58 -23.90
CA LYS A 371 -30.64 30.40 -23.83
C LYS A 371 -30.41 31.77 -24.47
N GLU A 372 -29.25 32.39 -24.27
CA GLU A 372 -28.88 33.65 -24.93
C GLU A 372 -28.76 33.48 -26.45
N THR A 373 -28.10 32.41 -26.95
CA THR A 373 -27.98 32.16 -28.40
C THR A 373 -29.32 31.83 -29.07
N LYS A 374 -30.28 31.25 -28.33
CA LYS A 374 -31.65 31.05 -28.84
C LYS A 374 -32.47 32.34 -28.89
N THR A 375 -32.08 33.37 -28.15
CA THR A 375 -32.77 34.66 -28.12
C THR A 375 -32.22 35.60 -29.21
N GLU A 376 -31.00 35.37 -29.71
CA GLU A 376 -30.35 36.19 -30.75
C GLU A 376 -30.51 35.66 -32.21
N LEU A 377 -31.15 34.51 -32.43
CA LEU A 377 -31.42 34.00 -33.79
C LEU A 377 -32.70 34.60 -34.40
N ILE A 378 -32.62 35.88 -34.80
CA ILE A 378 -33.31 36.44 -35.97
C ILE A 378 -32.20 36.68 -37.03
N PRO A 379 -32.31 36.15 -38.27
CA PRO A 379 -31.13 35.98 -39.12
C PRO A 379 -30.76 37.26 -39.88
N SER A 380 -29.48 37.62 -39.86
CA SER A 380 -28.84 38.35 -40.96
C SER A 380 -27.49 37.74 -41.29
N ALA A 381 -27.28 37.49 -42.58
CA ALA A 381 -26.20 36.75 -43.20
C ALA A 381 -24.81 37.42 -43.11
N LEU A 382 -23.74 36.60 -43.19
CA LEU A 382 -22.56 36.70 -44.07
C LEU A 382 -21.23 36.27 -43.41
N ASN A 383 -20.61 35.28 -44.07
CA ASN A 383 -19.19 35.02 -44.38
C ASN A 383 -18.05 34.89 -43.33
N ASP A 384 -17.23 33.88 -43.67
CA ASP A 384 -15.77 33.71 -43.60
C ASP A 384 -15.04 33.29 -42.30
N ASP A 385 -14.51 32.06 -42.40
CA ASP A 385 -13.15 31.56 -42.08
C ASP A 385 -12.30 32.28 -41.02
N THR A 386 -11.85 31.51 -40.01
CA THR A 386 -10.40 31.31 -39.70
C THR A 386 -10.16 30.33 -38.55
N HIS A 387 -9.09 29.55 -38.68
CA HIS A 387 -8.50 28.61 -37.71
C HIS A 387 -7.84 29.31 -36.52
N ALA A 388 -7.83 28.68 -35.33
CA ALA A 388 -6.66 28.65 -34.41
C ALA A 388 -6.80 27.59 -33.30
N GLU A 389 -5.69 26.89 -33.04
CA GLU A 389 -5.46 25.86 -32.02
C GLU A 389 -5.47 26.43 -30.58
N VAL A 390 -5.87 25.61 -29.60
CA VAL A 390 -5.66 25.89 -28.16
C VAL A 390 -4.91 24.72 -27.53
N LEU A 391 -3.71 25.04 -27.01
CA LEU A 391 -2.81 24.17 -26.27
C LEU A 391 -3.23 24.02 -24.80
N ASP A 392 -2.99 22.81 -24.30
CA ASP A 392 -3.20 22.29 -22.95
C ASP A 392 -2.17 22.85 -21.95
N ASP A 393 -2.65 23.47 -20.87
CA ASP A 393 -1.81 23.98 -19.78
C ASP A 393 -2.52 23.80 -18.43
N ASN A 394 -2.47 22.58 -17.86
CA ASN A 394 -3.10 22.31 -16.55
C ASN A 394 -2.41 21.26 -15.68
N LYS A 395 -1.07 21.24 -15.63
CA LYS A 395 -0.30 20.32 -14.74
C LYS A 395 0.31 20.96 -13.50
N ASP A 396 0.41 22.28 -13.42
CA ASP A 396 1.12 22.98 -12.32
C ASP A 396 0.27 23.34 -11.09
N SER A 397 -1.04 23.12 -11.16
CA SER A 397 -2.01 23.55 -10.14
C SER A 397 -2.12 22.60 -8.94
N LEU A 398 -1.90 21.29 -9.13
CA LEU A 398 -2.00 20.28 -8.06
C LEU A 398 -0.86 20.39 -7.04
N HIS A 399 0.35 20.71 -7.50
CA HIS A 399 1.56 20.66 -6.69
C HIS A 399 1.63 21.77 -5.63
N LYS A 400 1.17 22.98 -5.95
CA LYS A 400 1.17 24.12 -5.02
C LYS A 400 0.15 23.99 -3.89
N ARG A 401 -0.99 23.31 -4.14
CA ARG A 401 -2.08 23.18 -3.16
C ARG A 401 -1.77 22.13 -2.08
N PHE A 402 -1.04 21.06 -2.41
CA PHE A 402 -0.63 20.02 -1.45
C PHE A 402 0.36 20.55 -0.39
N LYS A 403 1.33 21.40 -0.78
CA LYS A 403 2.30 21.98 0.16
C LYS A 403 1.66 22.85 1.24
N LYS A 404 0.60 23.61 0.91
CA LYS A 404 -0.03 24.52 1.87
C LYS A 404 -0.82 23.77 2.95
N ALA A 405 -1.59 22.75 2.56
CA ALA A 405 -2.41 21.98 3.51
C ALA A 405 -1.58 21.13 4.48
N VAL A 406 -0.45 20.57 4.02
CA VAL A 406 0.43 19.75 4.88
C VAL A 406 1.25 20.62 5.84
N VAL A 407 1.69 21.81 5.40
CA VAL A 407 2.43 22.74 6.27
C VAL A 407 1.50 23.36 7.33
N GLU A 408 0.24 23.67 7.01
CA GLU A 408 -0.73 24.18 7.98
C GLU A 408 -1.17 23.11 9.00
N ALA A 409 -1.18 21.82 8.63
CA ALA A 409 -1.45 20.73 9.57
C ALA A 409 -0.24 20.41 10.47
N ALA A 410 0.99 20.57 9.98
CA ALA A 410 2.21 20.29 10.75
C ALA A 410 2.65 21.44 11.69
N THR A 411 2.22 22.68 11.43
CA THR A 411 2.60 23.85 12.24
C THR A 411 1.75 24.05 13.50
N VAL A 412 0.67 23.29 13.68
CA VAL A 412 -0.18 23.37 14.88
C VAL A 412 0.38 22.58 16.08
N ASP A 413 1.44 21.77 15.90
CA ASP A 413 1.97 20.92 16.97
C ASP A 413 3.48 21.14 17.29
N ALA A 414 4.09 22.20 16.75
CA ALA A 414 5.51 22.54 16.99
C ALA A 414 5.72 23.74 17.94
N SER A 415 4.67 24.20 18.64
CA SER A 415 4.78 25.21 19.70
C SER A 415 4.22 24.69 21.02
N LYS A 416 4.88 23.67 21.59
CA LYS A 416 4.92 23.37 23.03
C LYS A 416 5.96 22.31 23.35
#